data_AF-A0A645CKG2-F1
#
_entry.id   AF-A0A645CKG2-F1
#
_cell.length_a   1.000
_cell.length_b   1.000
_cell.length_c   1.000
_cell.angle_alpha   90.00
_cell.angle_beta   90.00
_cell.angle_gamma   90.00
#
_symmetry.space_group_name_H-M   'P 1'
#
loop_
_entity.id
_entity.type
_entity.pdbx_description
1 polymer ?
#
loop_
_entity_poly.entity_id
_entity_poly.type
_entity_poly.pdbx_seq_one_letter_code
_entity_poly.pdbx_strand_id
1 'polypeptide(L)'
;MLIKPQFEAGRENIGKNGIVKDKKVHLMVLNNIEKYLSNNDLHLESITYSPIKGGDGNIEYLALISKRKRDKKAINFKDLIKEAFEIL
;
A
#
# COMPACT_ATOMS: atom_id res chain seq x y z
N MET A 1 3.61 -9.13 3.73
CA MET A 1 2.18 -9.02 3.41
C MET A 1 2.05 -8.33 2.06
N LEU A 2 1.23 -8.88 1.16
CA LEU A 2 0.93 -8.26 -0.12
C LEU A 2 -0.32 -7.40 0.05
N ILE A 3 -0.21 -6.11 -0.29
CA ILE A 3 -1.27 -5.12 -0.20
C ILE A 3 -1.78 -4.85 -1.60
N LYS A 4 -3.08 -4.98 -1.78
CA LYS A 4 -3.76 -4.86 -3.07
C LYS A 4 -4.85 -3.79 -2.98
N PRO A 5 -4.56 -2.53 -3.37
CA PRO A 5 -5.48 -1.41 -3.22
C PRO A 5 -6.90 -1.67 -3.73
N GLN A 6 -7.05 -2.43 -4.82
CA GLN A 6 -8.34 -2.79 -5.40
C GLN A 6 -9.25 -3.63 -4.49
N PHE A 7 -8.71 -4.29 -3.47
CA PHE A 7 -9.48 -5.04 -2.48
C PHE A 7 -9.70 -4.25 -1.18
N GLU A 8 -8.88 -3.23 -0.92
CA GLU A 8 -8.87 -2.47 0.34
C GLU A 8 -9.55 -1.10 0.23
N ALA A 9 -9.69 -0.55 -0.99
CA ALA A 9 -10.13 0.82 -1.22
C ALA A 9 -11.63 1.06 -1.04
N GLY A 10 -12.46 0.02 -1.02
CA GLY A 10 -13.93 0.16 -1.09
C GLY A 10 -14.43 0.36 -2.54
N ARG A 11 -15.69 -0.01 -2.80
CA ARG A 11 -16.25 -0.12 -4.18
C ARG A 11 -16.27 1.23 -4.91
N GLU A 12 -16.48 2.31 -4.19
CA GLU A 12 -16.56 3.68 -4.71
C GLU A 12 -15.23 4.22 -5.23
N ASN A 13 -14.11 3.63 -4.78
CA ASN A 13 -12.76 4.05 -5.13
C ASN A 13 -12.13 3.20 -6.24
N ILE A 14 -12.91 2.30 -6.84
CA ILE A 14 -12.48 1.36 -7.88
C ILE A 14 -12.97 1.86 -9.24
N GLY A 15 -12.04 2.07 -10.18
CA GLY A 15 -12.35 2.50 -11.53
C GLY A 15 -12.84 1.36 -12.44
N LYS A 16 -12.93 1.65 -13.74
CA LYS A 16 -13.24 0.65 -14.77
C LYS A 16 -12.27 -0.54 -14.66
N ASN A 17 -12.80 -1.75 -14.86
CA ASN A 17 -12.06 -3.02 -14.81
C ASN A 17 -11.39 -3.33 -13.45
N GLY A 18 -11.86 -2.74 -12.35
CA GLY A 18 -11.26 -3.05 -11.04
C GLY A 18 -9.95 -2.30 -10.76
N ILE A 19 -9.60 -1.28 -11.56
CA ILE A 19 -8.30 -0.62 -11.48
C ILE A 19 -8.37 0.63 -10.60
N VAL A 20 -7.45 0.72 -9.64
CA VAL A 20 -7.27 1.90 -8.78
C VAL A 20 -6.18 2.82 -9.37
N LYS A 21 -6.61 3.90 -10.04
CA LYS A 21 -5.71 4.84 -10.73
C LYS A 21 -5.34 6.08 -9.91
N ASP A 22 -6.12 6.41 -8.88
CA ASP A 22 -5.88 7.62 -8.09
C ASP A 22 -4.84 7.36 -6.98
N LYS A 23 -3.70 8.06 -7.06
CA LYS A 23 -2.64 8.03 -6.03
C LYS A 23 -3.15 8.32 -4.62
N LYS A 24 -4.21 9.13 -4.48
CA LYS A 24 -4.83 9.43 -3.17
C LYS A 24 -5.49 8.19 -2.57
N VAL A 25 -6.09 7.33 -3.38
CA VAL A 25 -6.68 6.07 -2.92
C VAL A 25 -5.60 5.12 -2.44
N HIS A 26 -4.48 5.01 -3.17
CA HIS A 26 -3.31 4.24 -2.72
C HIS A 26 -2.80 4.74 -1.37
N LEU A 27 -2.65 6.06 -1.21
CA LEU A 27 -2.21 6.68 0.05
C LEU A 27 -3.18 6.38 1.20
N MET A 28 -4.48 6.50 0.96
CA MET A 28 -5.52 6.17 1.93
C MET A 28 -5.41 4.71 2.39
N VAL A 29 -5.28 3.76 1.45
CA VAL A 29 -5.13 2.34 1.75
C VAL A 29 -3.89 2.08 2.61
N LEU A 30 -2.73 2.62 2.24
CA LEU A 30 -1.49 2.40 2.98
C LEU A 30 -1.56 2.96 4.41
N ASN A 31 -2.14 4.15 4.59
CA ASN A 31 -2.36 4.73 5.92
C ASN A 31 -3.33 3.90 6.76
N ASN A 32 -4.42 3.41 6.16
CA ASN A 32 -5.39 2.57 6.85
C ASN A 32 -4.76 1.25 7.33
N ILE A 33 -3.90 0.66 6.50
CA ILE A 33 -3.17 -0.56 6.86
C ILE A 33 -2.17 -0.29 7.97
N GLU A 34 -1.36 0.78 7.88
CA GLU A 34 -0.41 1.13 8.95
C GLU A 34 -1.13 1.34 10.30
N LYS A 35 -2.27 2.01 10.28
CA LYS A 35 -3.13 2.19 11.45
C LYS A 35 -3.69 0.86 11.96
N TYR A 36 -4.18 0.00 11.06
CA TYR A 36 -4.68 -1.32 11.42
C TYR A 36 -3.60 -2.18 12.09
N LEU A 37 -2.40 -2.22 11.52
CA LEU A 37 -1.26 -2.92 12.10
C LEU A 37 -0.97 -2.40 13.51
N SER A 38 -0.87 -1.08 13.66
CA SER A 38 -0.60 -0.44 14.95
C SER A 38 -1.65 -0.77 16.02
N ASN A 39 -2.93 -0.84 15.64
CA ASN A 39 -4.02 -1.20 16.55
C ASN A 39 -4.01 -2.68 16.98
N ASN A 40 -3.23 -3.53 16.31
CA ASN A 40 -3.14 -4.97 16.56
C ASN A 40 -1.74 -5.38 17.07
N ASP A 41 -0.98 -4.46 17.67
CA ASP A 41 0.40 -4.67 18.15
C ASP A 41 1.34 -5.23 17.06
N LEU A 42 1.10 -4.83 15.81
CA LEU A 42 1.95 -5.08 14.66
C LEU A 42 2.56 -3.79 14.16
N HIS A 43 3.78 -3.86 13.65
CA HIS A 43 4.51 -2.70 13.17
C HIS A 43 4.94 -2.91 11.72
N LEU A 44 4.62 -1.92 10.88
CA LEU A 44 5.13 -1.85 9.53
C LEU A 44 6.64 -1.57 9.59
N GLU A 45 7.44 -2.52 9.13
CA GLU A 45 8.89 -2.40 9.17
C GLU A 45 9.49 -1.70 7.98
N SER A 46 9.03 -2.10 6.81
CA SER A 46 9.40 -1.54 5.53
C SER A 46 8.29 -1.86 4.55
N ILE A 47 8.27 -1.11 3.46
CA ILE A 47 7.32 -1.31 2.38
C ILE A 47 8.02 -0.96 1.07
N THR A 48 7.62 -1.64 0.00
CA THR A 48 7.98 -1.31 -1.38
C THR A 48 6.79 -1.63 -2.30
N TYR A 49 6.86 -1.24 -3.57
CA TYR A 49 5.90 -1.70 -4.59
C TYR A 49 6.33 -3.06 -5.14
N SER A 50 5.35 -3.85 -5.60
CA SER A 50 5.60 -5.08 -6.35
C SER A 50 6.30 -4.73 -7.67
N PRO A 51 7.33 -5.48 -8.10
CA PRO A 51 8.02 -5.23 -9.37
C PRO A 51 7.14 -5.53 -10.60
N ILE A 52 5.99 -6.19 -10.39
CA ILE A 52 4.98 -6.45 -11.42
C ILE A 52 3.62 -5.90 -10.97
N LYS A 53 2.82 -5.47 -11.93
CA LYS A 53 1.41 -5.16 -11.69
C LYS A 53 0.62 -6.46 -11.48
N GLY A 54 -0.46 -6.38 -10.69
CA GLY A 54 -1.45 -7.45 -10.59
C GLY A 54 -2.11 -7.71 -11.95
N GLY A 55 -2.85 -8.83 -12.08
CA GLY A 55 -3.41 -9.29 -13.36
C GLY A 55 -4.23 -8.23 -14.12
N ASP A 56 -4.98 -7.40 -13.40
CA ASP A 56 -5.81 -6.33 -13.99
C ASP A 56 -5.04 -5.00 -14.19
N GLY A 57 -3.72 -4.98 -13.97
CA GLY A 57 -2.89 -3.79 -14.08
C GLY A 57 -2.83 -2.91 -12.83
N ASN A 58 -3.24 -3.42 -11.67
CA ASN A 58 -3.15 -2.70 -10.40
C ASN A 58 -1.70 -2.68 -9.87
N ILE A 59 -1.28 -1.53 -9.35
CA ILE A 59 -0.05 -1.43 -8.54
C ILE A 59 -0.34 -2.06 -7.18
N GLU A 60 0.54 -2.96 -6.74
CA GLU A 60 0.45 -3.68 -5.46
C GLU A 60 1.71 -3.40 -4.63
N TYR A 61 1.64 -3.58 -3.30
CA TYR A 61 2.74 -3.28 -2.39
C TYR A 61 3.15 -4.47 -1.53
N LEU A 62 4.44 -4.56 -1.23
CA LEU A 62 5.02 -5.57 -0.37
C LEU A 62 5.43 -4.93 0.95
N ALA A 63 4.78 -5.32 2.04
CA ALA A 63 5.04 -4.85 3.39
C ALA A 63 5.75 -5.92 4.23
N LEU A 64 6.88 -5.55 4.85
CA LEU A 64 7.50 -6.30 5.92
C LEU A 64 6.88 -5.86 7.25
N ILE A 65 6.45 -6.80 8.07
CA ILE A 65 5.72 -6.54 9.33
C ILE A 65 6.39 -7.30 10.45
N SER A 66 6.42 -6.73 11.66
CA SER A 66 6.91 -7.41 12.85
C SER A 66 6.07 -7.11 14.09
N LYS A 67 6.17 -8.00 15.09
CA LYS A 67 5.57 -7.80 16.42
C LYS A 67 6.41 -6.91 17.33
N ARG A 68 7.64 -6.59 16.94
CA ARG A 68 8.55 -5.78 17.75
C ARG A 68 8.64 -4.40 17.14
N LYS A 69 8.27 -3.37 17.91
CA LYS A 69 8.55 -2.01 17.51
C LYS A 69 10.07 -1.84 17.42
N ARG A 70 10.54 -1.43 16.24
CA ARG A 70 11.92 -0.99 16.05
C ARG A 70 11.88 0.52 15.85
N ASP A 71 12.86 1.23 16.40
CA ASP A 71 13.04 2.64 16.09
C ASP A 71 13.57 2.77 14.66
N LYS A 72 12.76 3.35 13.79
CA LYS A 72 13.07 3.56 12.38
C LYS A 72 12.43 4.84 11.90
N LYS A 73 12.99 5.38 10.82
CA LYS A 73 12.48 6.57 10.15
C LYS A 73 11.05 6.31 9.68
N ALA A 74 10.20 7.33 9.76
CA ALA A 74 8.85 7.28 9.22
C ALA A 74 8.89 6.98 7.72
N ILE A 75 8.01 6.09 7.27
CA ILE A 75 7.88 5.72 5.87
C ILE A 75 7.16 6.86 5.13
N ASN A 76 7.72 7.32 4.01
CA ASN A 76 7.04 8.29 3.16
C ASN A 76 6.24 7.57 2.06
N PHE A 77 4.97 7.28 2.32
CA PHE A 77 4.09 6.64 1.33
C PHE A 77 3.91 7.48 0.06
N LYS A 78 3.96 8.83 0.13
CA LYS A 78 3.78 9.67 -1.06
C LYS A 78 4.89 9.45 -2.07
N ASP A 79 6.14 9.38 -1.59
CA ASP A 79 7.30 9.15 -2.46
C ASP A 79 7.26 7.74 -3.04
N LEU A 80 6.96 6.73 -2.21
CA LEU A 80 6.78 5.36 -2.65
C LEU A 80 5.72 5.22 -3.75
N ILE A 81 4.55 5.83 -3.55
CA ILE A 81 3.46 5.81 -4.53
C ILE A 81 3.88 6.55 -5.79
N LYS A 82 4.56 7.69 -5.65
CA LYS A 82 5.06 8.44 -6.81
C LYS A 82 5.99 7.57 -7.66
N GLU A 83 6.98 6.95 -7.03
CA GLU A 83 7.97 6.09 -7.68
C GLU A 83 7.29 4.89 -8.36
N ALA A 84 6.38 4.20 -7.67
CA ALA A 84 5.64 3.07 -8.23
C ALA A 84 4.88 3.44 -9.51
N PHE A 85 4.23 4.61 -9.54
CA PHE A 85 3.48 5.09 -10.71
C PHE A 85 4.36 5.59 -11.86
N GLU A 86 5.61 5.93 -11.58
CA GLU A 86 6.58 6.35 -12.62
C GLU A 86 7.22 5.14 -13.30
N ILE A 87 7.43 4.06 -12.54
CA ILE A 87 8.11 2.84 -13.01
C ILE A 87 7.14 1.84 -13.64
N LEU A 88 5.90 1.74 -13.14
CA LEU A 88 4.93 0.73 -13.54
C LEU A 88 3.84 1.30 -14.44
#